data_AF-A0A2D9T2M0-F1
#
_entry.id   AF-A0A2D9T2M0-F1
#
_cell.length_a   1.000
_cell.length_b   1.000
_cell.length_c   1.000
_cell.angle_alpha   90.00
_cell.angle_beta   90.00
_cell.angle_gamma   90.00
#
_symmetry.space_group_name_H-M   'P 1'
#
loop_
_entity.id
_entity.type
_entity.pdbx_description
1 polymer ?
#
loop_
_entity_poly.entity_id
_entity_poly.type
_entity_poly.pdbx_seq_one_letter_code
_entity_poly.pdbx_strand_id
1 'polypeptide(L)'
;MGRVTPTLLLALVLALFVAPLAPQRGEAASIATLVYINGRPTRVYFNDGDSFRQLDGPWAGRGSRLGGFNTLESYGPVHSWDDWHPFELFVIAKKGTHLGRHGVWHCTTDGSQDTYGRVLLDCPDLAIAQIRHGYAHAMQIDDTPSRIEYIRAQQDAIRHRRGMWAHGVPGFVVTSLHSADEDPGRDSHYNRMVSTRDGHTEKWRHSDTYPECSTQCATEIEADAERVEAFARSLRADPSLAEALAGMPNILLIEAVDRYARLGELPEYTEDTVRDAIEPKLAAARQSGELGEAHEVRGACMLYADFRRRYGRSRASCLRRHGEWPPHMQEQMSQ
;
A
#
# COMPACT_ATOMS: atom_id res chain seq x y z
N MET A 1 31.13 91.26 -28.13
CA MET A 1 32.02 90.25 -28.74
C MET A 1 31.74 88.90 -28.09
N GLY A 2 31.20 87.97 -28.87
CA GLY A 2 31.13 86.50 -28.66
C GLY A 2 30.28 85.99 -27.50
N ARG A 3 29.58 84.84 -27.58
CA ARG A 3 29.25 83.86 -28.62
C ARG A 3 28.07 83.05 -28.04
N VAL A 4 26.94 82.89 -28.74
CA VAL A 4 26.52 81.66 -29.47
C VAL A 4 25.86 80.56 -28.60
N THR A 5 24.52 80.55 -28.69
CA THR A 5 23.55 79.42 -28.79
C THR A 5 23.18 78.46 -27.64
N PRO A 6 21.95 77.89 -27.71
CA PRO A 6 21.18 77.31 -26.60
C PRO A 6 21.27 75.78 -26.56
N THR A 7 20.93 75.19 -25.42
CA THR A 7 20.69 73.74 -25.32
C THR A 7 19.43 73.46 -24.52
N LEU A 8 18.41 73.07 -25.29
CA LEU A 8 17.26 72.26 -24.88
C LEU A 8 17.77 71.01 -24.13
N LEU A 9 17.25 70.67 -22.96
CA LEU A 9 16.99 69.26 -22.63
C LEU A 9 16.00 69.12 -21.47
N LEU A 10 14.80 68.75 -21.91
CA LEU A 10 13.71 68.11 -21.20
C LEU A 10 14.23 66.94 -20.35
N ALA A 11 14.20 67.03 -19.03
CA ALA A 11 14.37 65.89 -18.14
C ALA A 11 13.03 65.57 -17.49
N LEU A 12 12.26 64.74 -18.21
CA LEU A 12 11.01 64.15 -17.79
C LEU A 12 11.26 63.30 -16.52
N VAL A 13 10.46 63.57 -15.50
CA VAL A 13 10.34 62.79 -14.27
C VAL A 13 9.99 61.34 -14.62
N LEU A 14 10.94 60.42 -14.47
CA LEU A 14 10.69 58.99 -14.46
C LEU A 14 11.19 58.43 -13.12
N ALA A 15 10.45 58.73 -12.06
CA ALA A 15 10.53 57.99 -10.81
C ALA A 15 9.93 56.60 -11.06
N LEU A 16 10.75 55.70 -11.60
CA LEU A 16 10.47 54.27 -11.65
C LEU A 16 10.31 53.79 -10.21
N PHE A 17 9.07 53.48 -9.84
CA PHE A 17 8.73 52.64 -8.71
C PHE A 17 9.44 51.29 -8.88
N VAL A 18 10.65 51.16 -8.36
CA VAL A 18 11.26 49.86 -8.07
C VAL A 18 10.58 49.35 -6.81
N ALA A 19 9.36 48.82 -6.97
CA ALA A 19 8.80 47.94 -5.97
C ALA A 19 9.72 46.71 -5.88
N PRO A 20 10.21 46.33 -4.69
CA PRO A 20 10.99 45.11 -4.56
C PRO A 20 10.05 43.95 -4.90
N LEU A 21 10.31 43.29 -6.02
CA LEU A 21 9.83 41.93 -6.27
C LEU A 21 10.50 41.04 -5.23
N ALA A 22 9.95 41.03 -4.02
CA ALA A 22 10.24 39.99 -3.06
C ALA A 22 9.93 38.66 -3.77
N PRO A 23 10.87 37.70 -3.83
CA PRO A 23 10.56 36.39 -4.34
C PRO A 23 9.45 35.83 -3.45
N GLN A 24 8.22 35.78 -3.98
CA GLN A 24 7.20 34.90 -3.43
C GLN A 24 7.78 33.50 -3.55
N ARG A 25 8.37 33.00 -2.47
CA ARG A 25 8.49 31.56 -2.28
C ARG A 25 7.06 31.06 -2.35
N GLY A 26 6.67 30.56 -3.51
CA GLY A 26 5.49 29.73 -3.67
C GLY A 26 5.73 28.49 -2.84
N GLU A 27 5.51 28.58 -1.54
CA GLU A 27 5.16 27.43 -0.73
C GLU A 27 3.86 26.94 -1.37
N ALA A 28 3.97 25.91 -2.21
CA ALA A 28 2.81 25.32 -2.86
C ALA A 28 1.78 25.09 -1.77
N ALA A 29 0.66 25.82 -1.84
CA ALA A 29 -0.33 25.82 -0.77
C ALA A 29 -0.67 24.36 -0.48
N SER A 30 -0.32 23.89 0.72
CA SER A 30 -0.61 22.53 1.14
C SER A 30 -2.13 22.37 1.03
N ILE A 31 -2.59 21.51 0.12
CA ILE A 31 -4.03 21.24 -0.01
C ILE A 31 -4.45 20.60 1.31
N ALA A 32 -5.08 21.40 2.17
CA ALA A 32 -5.63 20.95 3.42
C ALA A 32 -6.93 20.20 3.10
N THR A 33 -7.01 18.96 3.55
CA THR A 33 -8.21 18.13 3.41
C THR A 33 -8.96 18.12 4.74
N LEU A 34 -10.29 18.06 4.67
CA LEU A 34 -11.14 17.94 5.84
C LEU A 34 -11.33 16.46 6.22
N VAL A 35 -10.98 16.11 7.44
CA VAL A 35 -11.23 14.79 8.05
C VAL A 35 -11.91 14.99 9.39
N TYR A 36 -12.98 14.24 9.65
CA TYR A 36 -13.65 14.21 10.95
C TYR A 36 -12.97 13.18 11.83
N ILE A 37 -12.20 13.61 12.83
CA ILE A 37 -11.52 12.72 13.79
C ILE A 37 -12.31 12.75 15.11
N ASN A 38 -12.86 11.61 15.52
CA ASN A 38 -13.77 11.50 16.66
C ASN A 38 -14.93 12.52 16.57
N GLY A 39 -15.48 12.70 15.37
CA GLY A 39 -16.54 13.67 15.08
C GLY A 39 -16.10 15.14 14.99
N ARG A 40 -14.82 15.46 15.26
CA ARG A 40 -14.28 16.82 15.15
C ARG A 40 -13.72 17.10 13.76
N PRO A 41 -14.20 18.14 13.04
CA PRO A 41 -13.58 18.56 11.79
C PRO A 41 -12.13 18.98 12.04
N THR A 42 -11.21 18.35 11.33
CA THR A 42 -9.77 18.51 11.48
C THR A 42 -9.14 18.67 10.10
N ARG A 43 -8.29 19.68 9.93
CA ARG A 43 -7.54 19.87 8.69
C ARG A 43 -6.32 18.96 8.70
N VAL A 44 -6.09 18.27 7.60
CA VAL A 44 -4.95 17.36 7.45
C VAL A 44 -4.22 17.60 6.13
N TYR A 45 -2.97 17.14 6.08
CA TYR A 45 -2.17 17.07 4.86
C TYR A 45 -1.78 15.62 4.59
N PHE A 46 -2.28 15.04 3.49
CA PHE A 46 -1.92 13.68 3.08
C PHE A 46 -0.50 13.62 2.53
N ASN A 47 0.33 12.76 3.14
CA ASN A 47 1.70 12.49 2.71
C ASN A 47 1.73 11.42 1.62
N ASP A 48 0.87 10.42 1.77
CA ASP A 48 0.60 9.32 0.85
C ASP A 48 -0.90 8.95 0.96
N GLY A 49 -1.33 7.77 0.50
CA GLY A 49 -2.75 7.39 0.52
C GLY A 49 -3.26 6.77 1.83
N ASP A 50 -2.37 6.41 2.75
CA ASP A 50 -2.69 5.74 4.02
C ASP A 50 -2.07 6.43 5.25
N SER A 51 -1.54 7.64 5.07
CA SER A 51 -0.95 8.46 6.12
C SER A 51 -1.15 9.96 5.84
N PHE A 52 -1.48 10.71 6.88
CA PHE A 52 -1.54 12.17 6.83
C PHE A 52 -0.89 12.82 8.04
N ARG A 53 -0.62 14.12 7.95
CA ARG A 53 -0.25 14.97 9.09
C ARG A 53 -1.46 15.80 9.52
N GLN A 54 -1.76 15.84 10.81
CA GLN A 54 -2.81 16.70 11.35
C GLN A 54 -2.30 18.14 11.44
N LEU A 55 -3.06 19.10 10.94
CA LEU A 55 -2.70 20.53 10.91
C LEU A 55 -3.32 21.30 12.09
N ASP A 56 -4.38 20.76 12.68
CA ASP A 56 -5.02 21.26 13.89
C ASP A 56 -5.57 20.09 14.74
N GLY A 57 -6.25 20.40 15.84
CA GLY A 57 -6.77 19.40 16.78
C GLY A 57 -5.77 18.96 17.87
N PRO A 58 -6.15 17.99 18.72
CA PRO A 58 -5.34 17.55 19.86
C PRO A 58 -3.97 16.98 19.48
N TRP A 59 -3.81 16.53 18.23
CA TRP A 59 -2.57 15.95 17.71
C TRP A 59 -1.94 16.79 16.59
N ALA A 60 -2.18 18.10 16.59
CA ALA A 60 -1.62 19.02 15.60
C ALA A 60 -0.09 18.87 15.44
N GLY A 61 0.37 18.88 14.19
CA GLY A 61 1.78 18.69 13.82
C GLY A 61 2.23 17.22 13.78
N ARG A 62 1.44 16.27 14.29
CA ARG A 62 1.79 14.85 14.31
C ARG A 62 1.39 14.14 13.03
N GLY A 63 2.15 13.10 12.70
CA GLY A 63 1.78 12.14 11.66
C GLY A 63 0.70 11.18 12.17
N SER A 64 -0.04 10.61 11.23
CA SER A 64 -1.11 9.67 11.45
C SER A 64 -0.97 8.50 10.49
N ARG A 65 -1.16 7.28 11.00
CA ARG A 65 -1.19 6.04 10.21
C ARG A 65 -2.62 5.51 10.22
N LEU A 66 -3.13 5.23 9.03
CA LEU A 66 -4.50 4.74 8.86
C LEU A 66 -4.49 3.21 8.90
N GLY A 67 -5.33 2.63 9.75
CA GLY A 67 -5.38 1.20 10.02
C GLY A 67 -6.24 0.43 9.02
N GLY A 68 -5.95 -0.86 8.88
CA GLY A 68 -6.79 -1.82 8.15
C GLY A 68 -6.61 -1.87 6.63
N PHE A 69 -5.78 -0.99 6.07
CA PHE A 69 -5.42 -1.00 4.65
C PHE A 69 -4.01 -0.43 4.45
N ASN A 70 -3.43 -0.70 3.29
CA ASN A 70 -2.16 -0.10 2.88
C ASN A 70 -2.22 0.30 1.41
N THR A 71 -1.75 1.51 1.12
CA THR A 71 -1.46 1.89 -0.26
C THR A 71 -0.05 1.47 -0.63
N LEU A 72 0.19 1.25 -1.92
CA LEU A 72 1.54 1.09 -2.43
C LEU A 72 2.43 2.27 -2.05
N GLU A 73 3.72 2.00 -1.90
CA GLU A 73 4.68 3.00 -1.45
C GLU A 73 4.78 4.16 -2.44
N SER A 74 4.52 5.36 -1.92
CA SER A 74 4.49 6.57 -2.75
C SER A 74 5.85 7.30 -2.77
N TYR A 75 6.89 6.71 -2.21
CA TYR A 75 8.25 7.24 -2.27
C TYR A 75 9.02 6.80 -3.51
N GLY A 76 8.42 6.13 -4.49
CA GLY A 76 9.03 5.82 -5.78
C GLY A 76 8.41 4.62 -6.50
N PRO A 77 8.87 4.32 -7.72
CA PRO A 77 8.45 3.15 -8.50
C PRO A 77 9.08 1.87 -7.95
N VAL A 78 8.71 1.51 -6.73
CA VAL A 78 9.38 0.42 -6.01
C VAL A 78 8.68 -0.91 -6.12
N HIS A 79 7.38 -0.96 -6.40
CA HIS A 79 6.65 -2.22 -6.50
C HIS A 79 6.61 -2.73 -7.95
N SER A 80 6.59 -4.05 -8.11
CA SER A 80 6.36 -4.71 -9.40
C SER A 80 5.90 -6.15 -9.21
N TRP A 81 4.98 -6.62 -10.04
CA TRP A 81 4.60 -8.03 -10.22
C TRP A 81 4.04 -8.19 -11.63
N ASP A 82 4.01 -9.43 -12.13
CA ASP A 82 3.55 -9.74 -13.49
C ASP A 82 4.20 -8.84 -14.55
N ASP A 83 3.39 -8.23 -15.42
CA ASP A 83 3.82 -7.34 -16.49
C ASP A 83 3.72 -5.84 -16.13
N TRP A 84 3.45 -5.50 -14.87
CA TRP A 84 3.42 -4.10 -14.43
C TRP A 84 4.78 -3.42 -14.63
N HIS A 85 4.76 -2.24 -15.25
CA HIS A 85 5.89 -1.34 -15.13
C HIS A 85 5.87 -0.68 -13.74
N PRO A 86 7.00 -0.61 -12.99
CA PRO A 86 7.02 -0.06 -11.63
C PRO A 86 6.47 1.38 -11.51
N PHE A 87 6.58 2.19 -12.56
CA PHE A 87 6.01 3.53 -12.59
C PHE A 87 4.48 3.57 -12.65
N GLU A 88 3.84 2.59 -13.25
CA GLU A 88 2.38 2.55 -13.31
C GLU A 88 1.82 2.31 -11.91
N LEU A 89 2.40 1.36 -11.17
CA LEU A 89 2.08 1.13 -9.76
C LEU A 89 2.37 2.36 -8.88
N PHE A 90 3.45 3.09 -9.17
CA PHE A 90 3.70 4.37 -8.51
C PHE A 90 2.63 5.43 -8.82
N VAL A 91 2.14 5.50 -10.05
CA VAL A 91 1.01 6.37 -10.40
C VAL A 91 -0.24 5.95 -9.64
N ILE A 92 -0.51 4.64 -9.49
CA ILE A 92 -1.61 4.14 -8.64
C ILE A 92 -1.44 4.60 -7.18
N ALA A 93 -0.23 4.50 -6.60
CA ALA A 93 0.04 5.02 -5.26
C ALA A 93 -0.29 6.52 -5.14
N LYS A 94 0.07 7.32 -6.15
CA LYS A 94 -0.25 8.76 -6.21
C LYS A 94 -1.74 9.04 -6.41
N LYS A 95 -2.47 8.20 -7.12
CA LYS A 95 -3.94 8.27 -7.21
C LYS A 95 -4.58 8.02 -5.85
N GLY A 96 -4.02 7.13 -5.04
CA GLY A 96 -4.44 6.95 -3.65
C GLY A 96 -4.27 8.22 -2.82
N THR A 97 -3.11 8.87 -2.91
CA THR A 97 -2.88 10.18 -2.26
C THR A 97 -3.87 11.24 -2.77
N HIS A 98 -4.12 11.29 -4.08
CA HIS A 98 -5.05 12.24 -4.69
C HIS A 98 -6.49 12.02 -4.21
N LEU A 99 -6.96 10.77 -4.15
CA LEU A 99 -8.28 10.43 -3.62
C LEU A 99 -8.41 10.88 -2.17
N GLY A 100 -7.42 10.54 -1.33
CA GLY A 100 -7.36 10.98 0.06
C GLY A 100 -7.51 12.49 0.19
N ARG A 101 -6.89 13.27 -0.71
CA ARG A 101 -6.93 14.74 -0.66
C ARG A 101 -8.27 15.39 -1.04
N HIS A 102 -9.11 14.73 -1.83
CA HIS A 102 -10.31 15.32 -2.43
C HIS A 102 -11.62 14.77 -1.86
N GLY A 103 -11.55 13.97 -0.79
CA GLY A 103 -12.74 13.50 -0.08
C GLY A 103 -12.97 14.20 1.25
N VAL A 104 -14.05 13.76 1.90
CA VAL A 104 -14.37 14.06 3.29
C VAL A 104 -14.46 12.70 3.98
N TRP A 105 -13.64 12.49 5.01
CA TRP A 105 -13.44 11.18 5.61
C TRP A 105 -13.76 11.20 7.10
N HIS A 106 -14.21 10.08 7.63
CA HIS A 106 -14.57 9.93 9.04
C HIS A 106 -13.66 8.91 9.68
N CYS A 107 -12.96 9.37 10.71
CA CYS A 107 -11.97 8.60 11.41
C CYS A 107 -12.23 8.59 12.91
N THR A 108 -11.83 7.52 13.56
CA THR A 108 -11.82 7.37 15.01
C THR A 108 -10.44 7.01 15.52
N THR A 109 -10.12 7.43 16.73
CA THR A 109 -8.87 7.08 17.42
C THR A 109 -9.03 7.15 18.93
N ASP A 110 -8.36 6.25 19.64
CA ASP A 110 -8.19 6.26 21.10
C ASP A 110 -6.93 7.05 21.53
N GLY A 111 -6.16 7.58 20.58
CA GLY A 111 -4.90 8.29 20.82
C GLY A 111 -3.66 7.38 20.91
N SER A 112 -3.82 6.07 20.65
CA SER A 112 -2.71 5.13 20.52
C SER A 112 -1.75 5.53 19.39
N GLN A 113 -0.51 5.06 19.50
CA GLN A 113 0.57 5.44 18.61
C GLN A 113 1.35 4.22 18.14
N ASP A 114 1.88 4.29 16.93
CA ASP A 114 2.85 3.30 16.46
C ASP A 114 4.26 3.57 17.01
N THR A 115 5.18 2.67 16.67
CA THR A 115 6.60 2.75 17.05
C THR A 115 7.32 4.00 16.53
N TYR A 116 6.76 4.68 15.52
CA TYR A 116 7.28 5.93 14.95
C TYR A 116 6.59 7.17 15.55
N GLY A 117 5.72 7.01 16.54
CA GLY A 117 4.99 8.09 17.18
C GLY A 117 3.89 8.70 16.31
N ARG A 118 3.41 7.98 15.28
CA ARG A 118 2.22 8.38 14.50
C ARG A 118 0.97 7.96 15.25
N VAL A 119 -0.04 8.82 15.26
CA VAL A 119 -1.36 8.49 15.85
C VAL A 119 -2.03 7.45 14.96
N LEU A 120 -2.56 6.38 15.56
CA LEU A 120 -3.30 5.34 14.86
C LEU A 120 -4.76 5.78 14.68
N LEU A 121 -5.28 5.73 13.46
CA LEU A 121 -6.68 6.03 13.18
C LEU A 121 -7.35 4.90 12.40
N ASP A 122 -8.60 4.62 12.72
CA ASP A 122 -9.50 3.82 11.88
C ASP A 122 -10.35 4.77 11.06
N CYS A 123 -10.27 4.68 9.73
CA CYS A 123 -11.00 5.54 8.77
C CYS A 123 -11.74 4.66 7.75
N PRO A 124 -12.85 4.01 8.14
CA PRO A 124 -13.43 2.94 7.33
C PRO A 124 -13.98 3.38 5.97
N ASP A 125 -14.52 4.60 5.87
CA ASP A 125 -15.03 5.13 4.61
C ASP A 125 -13.92 5.40 3.59
N LEU A 126 -12.80 5.98 4.05
CA LEU A 126 -11.59 6.16 3.25
C LEU A 126 -10.96 4.82 2.87
N ALA A 127 -10.82 3.88 3.82
CA ALA A 127 -10.25 2.56 3.56
C ALA A 127 -11.03 1.82 2.46
N ILE A 128 -12.35 1.75 2.57
CA ILE A 128 -13.22 1.12 1.57
C ILE A 128 -13.10 1.83 0.22
N ALA A 129 -13.04 3.16 0.20
CA ALA A 129 -12.88 3.91 -1.05
C ALA A 129 -11.55 3.61 -1.74
N GLN A 130 -10.43 3.67 -1.00
CA GLN A 130 -9.10 3.36 -1.53
C GLN A 130 -9.02 1.94 -2.09
N ILE A 131 -9.52 0.95 -1.32
CA ILE A 131 -9.49 -0.46 -1.71
C ILE A 131 -10.39 -0.69 -2.93
N ARG A 132 -11.62 -0.18 -2.94
CA ARG A 132 -12.59 -0.38 -4.04
C ARG A 132 -12.12 0.24 -5.37
N HIS A 133 -11.33 1.30 -5.32
CA HIS A 133 -10.68 1.89 -6.50
C HIS A 133 -9.42 1.14 -6.94
N GLY A 134 -8.94 0.17 -6.15
CA GLY A 134 -7.68 -0.55 -6.38
C GLY A 134 -6.44 0.31 -6.12
N TYR A 135 -6.54 1.32 -5.25
CA TYR A 135 -5.40 2.17 -4.86
C TYR A 135 -4.72 1.67 -3.58
N ALA A 136 -5.41 0.79 -2.85
CA ALA A 136 -4.95 0.12 -1.66
C ALA A 136 -5.36 -1.36 -1.69
N HIS A 137 -4.77 -2.11 -0.77
CA HIS A 137 -5.22 -3.44 -0.39
C HIS A 137 -5.61 -3.47 1.09
N ALA A 138 -6.51 -4.38 1.47
CA ALA A 138 -6.83 -4.69 2.85
C ALA A 138 -5.56 -5.19 3.56
N MET A 139 -5.40 -4.83 4.83
CA MET A 139 -4.22 -5.20 5.60
C MET A 139 -4.55 -5.33 7.09
N GLN A 140 -4.11 -6.44 7.68
CA GLN A 140 -3.83 -6.60 9.10
C GLN A 140 -2.34 -6.76 9.32
N ILE A 141 -1.88 -6.29 10.47
CA ILE A 141 -0.45 -6.31 10.83
C ILE A 141 0.02 -7.70 11.27
N ASP A 142 -0.92 -8.57 11.64
CA ASP A 142 -0.72 -9.92 12.17
C ASP A 142 -1.35 -10.97 11.22
N ASP A 143 -1.41 -12.22 11.68
CA ASP A 143 -1.90 -13.35 10.90
C ASP A 143 -3.44 -13.42 10.83
N THR A 144 -4.17 -12.46 11.43
CA THR A 144 -5.64 -12.45 11.40
C THR A 144 -6.18 -11.82 10.11
N PRO A 145 -7.39 -12.19 9.66
CA PRO A 145 -7.97 -11.62 8.46
C PRO A 145 -8.38 -10.16 8.68
N SER A 146 -8.35 -9.38 7.61
CA SER A 146 -8.89 -8.03 7.58
C SER A 146 -10.40 -8.02 7.80
N ARG A 147 -10.92 -6.83 8.15
CA ARG A 147 -12.36 -6.58 8.26
C ARG A 147 -13.07 -7.06 6.97
N ILE A 148 -14.18 -7.77 7.12
CA ILE A 148 -14.85 -8.43 6.00
C ILE A 148 -15.33 -7.43 4.93
N GLU A 149 -15.67 -6.21 5.32
CA GLU A 149 -15.99 -5.11 4.42
C GLU A 149 -14.81 -4.67 3.55
N TYR A 150 -13.58 -4.75 4.07
CA TYR A 150 -12.37 -4.41 3.34
C TYR A 150 -12.00 -5.54 2.37
N ILE A 151 -12.11 -6.80 2.83
CA ILE A 151 -11.95 -7.99 1.97
C ILE A 151 -12.96 -7.94 0.80
N ARG A 152 -14.23 -7.64 1.08
CA ARG A 152 -15.26 -7.51 0.02
C ARG A 152 -14.94 -6.39 -0.97
N ALA A 153 -14.46 -5.24 -0.49
CA ALA A 153 -14.04 -4.15 -1.37
C ALA A 153 -12.84 -4.55 -2.25
N GLN A 154 -11.89 -5.30 -1.69
CA GLN A 154 -10.72 -5.81 -2.41
C GLN A 154 -11.11 -6.82 -3.48
N GLN A 155 -11.96 -7.79 -3.15
CA GLN A 155 -12.47 -8.78 -4.09
C GLN A 155 -13.29 -8.12 -5.22
N ASP A 156 -14.03 -7.05 -4.94
CA ASP A 156 -14.68 -6.25 -5.98
C ASP A 156 -13.66 -5.57 -6.90
N ALA A 157 -12.61 -4.96 -6.35
CA ALA A 157 -11.57 -4.30 -7.13
C ALA A 157 -10.76 -5.29 -7.98
N ILE A 158 -10.42 -6.45 -7.43
CA ILE A 158 -9.74 -7.56 -8.12
C ILE A 158 -10.59 -8.09 -9.28
N ARG A 159 -11.86 -8.44 -9.01
CA ARG A 159 -12.78 -8.95 -10.05
C ARG A 159 -12.92 -8.00 -11.23
N HIS A 160 -12.94 -6.69 -10.95
CA HIS A 160 -13.05 -5.66 -11.97
C HIS A 160 -11.69 -5.12 -12.46
N ARG A 161 -10.57 -5.76 -12.08
CA ARG A 161 -9.21 -5.41 -12.52
C ARG A 161 -8.90 -3.92 -12.32
N ARG A 162 -9.28 -3.36 -11.17
CA ARG A 162 -9.12 -1.93 -10.88
C ARG A 162 -7.76 -1.62 -10.29
N GLY A 163 -7.19 -0.49 -10.69
CA GLY A 163 -5.98 0.06 -10.07
C GLY A 163 -4.83 -0.93 -10.12
N MET A 164 -4.23 -1.25 -8.98
CA MET A 164 -3.09 -2.18 -8.86
C MET A 164 -3.41 -3.61 -9.33
N TRP A 165 -4.69 -4.00 -9.41
CA TRP A 165 -5.11 -5.34 -9.84
C TRP A 165 -5.28 -5.48 -11.36
N ALA A 166 -5.01 -4.41 -12.13
CA ALA A 166 -5.33 -4.38 -13.54
C ALA A 166 -4.56 -5.42 -14.37
N HIS A 167 -3.35 -5.76 -13.96
CA HIS A 167 -2.39 -6.58 -14.71
C HIS A 167 -2.14 -7.96 -14.08
N GLY A 168 -2.87 -8.28 -13.02
CA GLY A 168 -2.68 -9.51 -12.26
C GLY A 168 -2.74 -9.26 -10.76
N VAL A 169 -2.80 -10.35 -10.00
CA VAL A 169 -2.97 -10.35 -8.55
C VAL A 169 -1.96 -11.34 -7.98
N PRO A 170 -0.88 -10.87 -7.33
CA PRO A 170 0.05 -11.76 -6.65
C PRO A 170 -0.65 -12.40 -5.45
N GLY A 171 -0.18 -13.54 -4.95
CA GLY A 171 -0.67 -14.09 -3.69
C GLY A 171 -0.41 -13.13 -2.53
N PHE A 172 0.74 -12.44 -2.57
CA PHE A 172 1.10 -11.44 -1.57
C PHE A 172 1.58 -10.12 -2.19
N VAL A 173 1.25 -9.01 -1.53
CA VAL A 173 1.89 -7.72 -1.78
C VAL A 173 3.05 -7.55 -0.80
N VAL A 174 4.27 -7.35 -1.31
CA VAL A 174 5.42 -6.97 -0.48
C VAL A 174 5.27 -5.50 -0.10
N THR A 175 5.05 -5.23 1.19
CA THR A 175 4.75 -3.88 1.72
C THR A 175 5.95 -3.24 2.43
N SER A 176 6.89 -4.05 2.92
CA SER A 176 8.15 -3.52 3.45
C SER A 176 9.31 -4.49 3.26
N LEU A 177 10.48 -3.91 2.99
CA LEU A 177 11.76 -4.62 3.01
C LEU A 177 12.61 -4.16 4.19
N HIS A 178 13.28 -5.10 4.83
CA HIS A 178 14.13 -4.88 6.00
C HIS A 178 15.46 -5.63 5.86
N SER A 179 16.49 -4.95 5.38
CA SER A 179 17.83 -5.54 5.23
C SER A 179 18.50 -5.80 6.58
N ALA A 180 19.39 -6.78 6.65
CA ALA A 180 20.09 -7.12 7.89
C ALA A 180 20.97 -5.99 8.44
N ASP A 181 21.52 -5.15 7.57
CA ASP A 181 22.35 -4.00 7.97
C ASP A 181 21.54 -2.82 8.56
N GLU A 182 20.20 -2.86 8.50
CA GLU A 182 19.35 -1.86 9.16
C GLU A 182 19.34 -2.01 10.69
N ASP A 183 19.56 -3.23 11.21
CA ASP A 183 19.67 -3.51 12.65
C ASP A 183 20.62 -4.70 12.91
N PRO A 184 21.96 -4.49 12.81
CA PRO A 184 22.95 -5.58 12.86
C PRO A 184 22.98 -6.37 14.17
N GLY A 185 22.27 -5.92 15.21
CA GLY A 185 22.17 -6.62 16.49
C GLY A 185 21.12 -7.73 16.53
N ARG A 186 20.36 -7.95 15.45
CA ARG A 186 19.35 -9.01 15.36
C ARG A 186 19.86 -10.21 14.56
N ASP A 187 19.51 -11.41 15.03
CA ASP A 187 19.85 -12.67 14.35
C ASP A 187 18.97 -12.94 13.11
N SER A 188 17.79 -12.31 13.03
CA SER A 188 16.84 -12.48 11.94
C SER A 188 16.04 -11.21 11.68
N HIS A 189 15.88 -10.93 10.40
CA HIS A 189 15.07 -9.84 9.85
C HIS A 189 13.87 -10.44 9.12
N TYR A 190 12.90 -9.59 8.77
CA TYR A 190 11.79 -10.04 7.95
C TYR A 190 11.30 -8.93 7.03
N ASN A 191 11.00 -9.30 5.80
CA ASN A 191 10.17 -8.51 4.91
C ASN A 191 8.69 -8.76 5.24
N ARG A 192 7.85 -7.77 4.97
CA ARG A 192 6.41 -7.88 5.20
C ARG A 192 5.68 -8.19 3.91
N MET A 193 4.91 -9.26 3.93
CA MET A 193 4.04 -9.70 2.85
C MET A 193 2.59 -9.65 3.33
N VAL A 194 1.68 -9.11 2.53
CA VAL A 194 0.26 -9.03 2.88
C VAL A 194 -0.57 -9.81 1.87
N SER A 195 -1.35 -10.77 2.34
CA SER A 195 -2.16 -11.65 1.50
C SER A 195 -3.20 -10.83 0.71
N THR A 196 -3.33 -11.12 -0.59
CA THR A 196 -4.38 -10.52 -1.42
C THR A 196 -5.73 -11.22 -1.26
N ARG A 197 -5.80 -12.33 -0.50
CA ARG A 197 -7.04 -13.09 -0.27
C ARG A 197 -7.86 -12.50 0.89
N ASP A 198 -7.24 -12.32 2.05
CA ASP A 198 -7.89 -11.90 3.30
C ASP A 198 -7.17 -10.72 4.00
N GLY A 199 -6.02 -10.28 3.49
CA GLY A 199 -5.26 -9.16 4.03
C GLY A 199 -4.43 -9.47 5.27
N HIS A 200 -4.23 -10.73 5.68
CA HIS A 200 -3.30 -11.03 6.78
C HIS A 200 -1.84 -10.72 6.39
N THR A 201 -0.97 -10.49 7.37
CA THR A 201 0.46 -10.34 7.15
C THR A 201 1.20 -11.66 7.39
N GLU A 202 2.03 -12.05 6.42
CA GLU A 202 3.11 -13.02 6.62
C GLU A 202 4.48 -12.34 6.74
N LYS A 203 5.37 -12.97 7.51
CA LYS A 203 6.75 -12.53 7.68
C LYS A 203 7.68 -13.38 6.82
N TRP A 204 8.23 -12.81 5.77
CA TRP A 204 9.31 -13.43 5.00
C TRP A 204 10.64 -13.21 5.72
N ARG A 205 11.04 -14.18 6.55
CA ARG A 205 12.23 -14.10 7.38
C ARG A 205 13.51 -14.38 6.58
N HIS A 206 14.58 -13.63 6.87
CA HIS A 206 15.89 -13.79 6.25
C HIS A 206 17.01 -13.21 7.15
N SER A 207 18.26 -13.43 6.74
CA SER A 207 19.47 -12.80 7.29
C SER A 207 20.25 -12.00 6.23
N ASP A 208 19.65 -11.83 5.05
CA ASP A 208 20.29 -11.17 3.91
C ASP A 208 20.53 -9.66 4.12
N THR A 209 21.65 -9.18 3.57
CA THR A 209 21.89 -7.74 3.37
C THR A 209 21.58 -7.36 1.93
N TYR A 210 20.71 -6.38 1.74
CA TYR A 210 20.29 -5.91 0.43
C TYR A 210 21.15 -4.75 -0.06
N PRO A 211 21.77 -4.85 -1.24
CA PRO A 211 22.40 -3.70 -1.87
C PRO A 211 21.38 -2.60 -2.14
N GLU A 212 21.77 -1.33 -1.99
CA GLU A 212 20.90 -0.21 -2.36
C GLU A 212 20.47 -0.33 -3.83
N CYS A 213 19.19 -0.06 -4.10
CA CYS A 213 18.56 -0.16 -5.42
C CYS A 213 18.48 -1.58 -5.99
N SER A 214 18.65 -2.62 -5.16
CA SER A 214 18.34 -4.00 -5.56
C SER A 214 16.84 -4.28 -5.49
N THR A 215 16.37 -5.21 -6.32
CA THR A 215 14.98 -5.69 -6.30
C THR A 215 14.92 -7.02 -5.56
N GLN A 216 14.03 -7.09 -4.57
CA GLN A 216 13.77 -8.30 -3.81
C GLN A 216 12.36 -8.80 -4.14
N CYS A 217 12.22 -10.09 -4.40
CA CYS A 217 10.96 -10.70 -4.79
C CYS A 217 10.58 -11.79 -3.80
N ALA A 218 9.32 -11.80 -3.41
CA ALA A 218 8.78 -12.91 -2.64
C ALA A 218 8.83 -14.19 -3.48
N THR A 219 9.27 -15.28 -2.86
CA THR A 219 8.96 -16.62 -3.35
C THR A 219 7.66 -17.02 -2.67
N GLU A 220 6.62 -17.26 -3.46
CA GLU A 220 5.30 -17.66 -2.99
C GLU A 220 5.11 -19.14 -3.28
N ILE A 221 4.41 -19.85 -2.39
CA ILE A 221 3.95 -21.21 -2.65
C ILE A 221 2.52 -21.06 -3.15
N GLU A 222 2.22 -21.44 -4.38
CA GLU A 222 0.86 -21.38 -4.93
C GLU A 222 0.23 -22.77 -4.93
N ALA A 223 -1.02 -22.85 -4.48
CA ALA A 223 -1.87 -24.03 -4.62
C ALA A 223 -2.75 -23.92 -5.87
N ASP A 224 -3.27 -25.06 -6.36
CA ASP A 224 -4.25 -25.09 -7.45
C ASP A 224 -5.55 -24.41 -7.01
N ALA A 225 -5.78 -23.18 -7.48
CA ALA A 225 -6.90 -22.35 -7.06
C ALA A 225 -8.27 -22.99 -7.39
N GLU A 226 -8.39 -23.67 -8.54
CA GLU A 226 -9.67 -24.30 -8.93
C GLU A 226 -10.01 -25.47 -7.99
N ARG A 227 -9.00 -26.28 -7.64
CA ARG A 227 -9.16 -27.40 -6.70
C ARG A 227 -9.43 -26.92 -5.28
N VAL A 228 -8.72 -25.90 -4.83
CA VAL A 228 -8.95 -25.25 -3.52
C VAL A 228 -10.38 -24.75 -3.41
N GLU A 229 -10.87 -24.02 -4.41
CA GLU A 229 -12.26 -23.52 -4.40
C GLU A 229 -13.29 -24.66 -4.47
N ALA A 230 -13.03 -25.68 -5.29
CA ALA A 230 -13.91 -26.84 -5.38
C ALA A 230 -14.01 -27.60 -4.05
N PHE A 231 -12.88 -27.78 -3.37
CA PHE A 231 -12.85 -28.45 -2.07
C PHE A 231 -13.47 -27.60 -0.95
N ALA A 232 -13.24 -26.28 -0.94
CA ALA A 232 -13.94 -25.39 -0.01
C ALA A 232 -15.47 -25.45 -0.19
N ARG A 233 -15.95 -25.55 -1.44
CA ARG A 233 -17.37 -25.77 -1.73
C ARG A 233 -17.87 -27.13 -1.24
N SER A 234 -17.08 -28.20 -1.35
CA SER A 234 -17.48 -29.53 -0.87
C SER A 234 -17.58 -29.56 0.66
N LEU A 235 -16.64 -28.93 1.38
CA LEU A 235 -16.71 -28.76 2.83
C LEU A 235 -17.96 -27.98 3.25
N ARG A 236 -18.28 -26.89 2.54
CA ARG A 236 -19.50 -26.10 2.81
C ARG A 236 -20.79 -26.89 2.59
N ALA A 237 -20.80 -27.80 1.62
CA ALA A 237 -21.97 -28.61 1.27
C ALA A 237 -22.14 -29.85 2.15
N ASP A 238 -21.14 -30.22 2.95
CA ASP A 238 -21.19 -31.38 3.85
C ASP A 238 -22.13 -31.09 5.05
N PRO A 239 -23.27 -31.79 5.18
CA PRO A 239 -24.20 -31.56 6.28
C PRO A 239 -23.59 -31.80 7.67
N SER A 240 -22.57 -32.67 7.76
CA SER A 240 -21.87 -32.95 9.03
C SER A 240 -21.02 -31.78 9.51
N LEU A 241 -20.66 -30.85 8.62
CA LEU A 241 -19.85 -29.66 8.93
C LEU A 241 -20.69 -28.39 9.11
N ALA A 242 -22.02 -28.47 8.90
CA ALA A 242 -22.88 -27.30 8.82
C ALA A 242 -22.85 -26.44 10.10
N GLU A 243 -22.86 -27.08 11.28
CA GLU A 243 -22.81 -26.38 12.57
C GLU A 243 -21.46 -25.72 12.79
N ALA A 244 -20.36 -26.46 12.61
CA ALA A 244 -19.00 -25.96 12.78
C ALA A 244 -18.72 -24.76 11.83
N LEU A 245 -19.14 -24.85 10.57
CA LEU A 245 -18.87 -23.82 9.57
C LEU A 245 -19.87 -22.66 9.56
N ALA A 246 -20.92 -22.68 10.40
CA ALA A 246 -22.02 -21.71 10.35
C ALA A 246 -21.55 -20.25 10.47
N GLY A 247 -20.56 -20.00 11.33
CA GLY A 247 -19.98 -18.66 11.56
C GLY A 247 -18.88 -18.26 10.57
N MET A 248 -18.31 -19.22 9.83
CA MET A 248 -17.16 -18.96 8.96
C MET A 248 -17.61 -18.44 7.59
N PRO A 249 -17.19 -17.24 7.15
CA PRO A 249 -17.43 -16.77 5.79
C PRO A 249 -16.76 -17.67 4.73
N ASN A 250 -17.37 -17.82 3.56
CA ASN A 250 -16.79 -18.61 2.46
C ASN A 250 -15.39 -18.16 2.06
N ILE A 251 -15.08 -16.86 2.12
CA ILE A 251 -13.75 -16.35 1.77
C ILE A 251 -12.68 -16.86 2.75
N LEU A 252 -13.00 -16.94 4.05
CA LEU A 252 -12.08 -17.47 5.05
C LEU A 252 -11.99 -19.00 4.96
N LEU A 253 -13.08 -19.68 4.59
CA LEU A 253 -13.02 -21.12 4.32
C LEU A 253 -12.09 -21.41 3.12
N ILE A 254 -12.18 -20.62 2.04
CA ILE A 254 -11.28 -20.75 0.89
C ILE A 254 -9.82 -20.50 1.32
N GLU A 255 -9.56 -19.45 2.12
CA GLU A 255 -8.22 -19.19 2.66
C GLU A 255 -7.69 -20.35 3.52
N ALA A 256 -8.53 -20.92 4.38
CA ALA A 256 -8.16 -22.07 5.20
C ALA A 256 -7.78 -23.30 4.35
N VAL A 257 -8.54 -23.58 3.29
CA VAL A 257 -8.21 -24.66 2.34
C VAL A 257 -6.93 -24.34 1.57
N ASP A 258 -6.78 -23.11 1.08
CA ASP A 258 -5.60 -22.64 0.34
C ASP A 258 -4.33 -22.78 1.17
N ARG A 259 -4.32 -22.23 2.40
CA ARG A 259 -3.18 -22.31 3.30
C ARG A 259 -2.83 -23.76 3.65
N TYR A 260 -3.84 -24.61 3.86
CA TYR A 260 -3.58 -26.03 4.10
C TYR A 260 -3.02 -26.74 2.87
N ALA A 261 -3.46 -26.38 1.65
CA ALA A 261 -2.90 -26.91 0.41
C ALA A 261 -1.43 -26.46 0.21
N ARG A 262 -1.11 -25.20 0.52
CA ARG A 262 0.27 -24.66 0.44
C ARG A 262 1.19 -25.25 1.51
N LEU A 263 0.81 -25.09 2.78
CA LEU A 263 1.71 -25.26 3.92
C LEU A 263 1.43 -26.50 4.77
N GLY A 264 0.23 -27.07 4.68
CA GLY A 264 -0.19 -28.22 5.48
C GLY A 264 -0.66 -27.83 6.88
N GLU A 265 -0.92 -26.54 7.08
CA GLU A 265 -1.43 -25.97 8.33
C GLU A 265 -2.66 -25.09 8.06
N LEU A 266 -3.56 -25.04 9.05
CA LEU A 266 -4.68 -24.10 9.07
C LEU A 266 -4.25 -22.78 9.71
N PRO A 267 -4.82 -21.63 9.30
CA PRO A 267 -4.52 -20.34 9.92
C PRO A 267 -4.67 -20.37 11.45
N GLU A 268 -3.83 -19.64 12.17
CA GLU A 268 -3.83 -19.63 13.65
C GLU A 268 -5.19 -19.20 14.22
N TYR A 269 -5.87 -18.27 13.55
CA TYR A 269 -7.18 -17.77 13.93
C TYR A 269 -8.35 -18.73 13.68
N THR A 270 -8.11 -19.92 13.10
CA THR A 270 -9.17 -20.91 12.88
C THR A 270 -9.64 -21.47 14.23
N GLU A 271 -10.91 -21.25 14.56
CA GLU A 271 -11.54 -21.76 15.79
C GLU A 271 -11.35 -23.27 15.95
N ASP A 272 -11.10 -23.75 17.17
CA ASP A 272 -10.83 -25.16 17.45
C ASP A 272 -11.95 -26.09 16.95
N THR A 273 -13.21 -25.68 17.12
CA THR A 273 -14.38 -26.43 16.62
C THR A 273 -14.38 -26.59 15.10
N VAL A 274 -13.95 -25.56 14.37
CA VAL A 274 -13.79 -25.60 12.91
C VAL A 274 -12.59 -26.48 12.56
N ARG A 275 -11.44 -26.25 13.22
CA ARG A 275 -10.19 -26.97 13.01
C ARG A 275 -10.39 -28.47 13.15
N ASP A 276 -10.92 -28.92 14.28
CA ASP A 276 -11.18 -30.32 14.57
C ASP A 276 -12.10 -30.97 13.52
N ALA A 277 -13.05 -30.21 12.99
CA ALA A 277 -14.01 -30.70 12.01
C ALA A 277 -13.43 -30.81 10.59
N ILE A 278 -12.58 -29.87 10.15
CA ILE A 278 -12.11 -29.81 8.75
C ILE A 278 -10.69 -30.36 8.55
N GLU A 279 -9.82 -30.31 9.56
CA GLU A 279 -8.41 -30.71 9.42
C GLU A 279 -8.23 -32.18 8.98
N PRO A 280 -8.97 -33.17 9.53
CA PRO A 280 -8.86 -34.55 9.06
C PRO A 280 -9.24 -34.71 7.59
N LYS A 281 -10.24 -33.94 7.12
CA LYS A 281 -10.68 -33.97 5.72
C LYS A 281 -9.66 -33.32 4.80
N LEU A 282 -9.06 -32.20 5.23
CA LEU A 282 -7.99 -31.52 4.51
C LEU A 282 -6.72 -32.38 4.42
N ALA A 283 -6.34 -33.04 5.51
CA ALA A 283 -5.22 -33.98 5.54
C ALA A 283 -5.42 -35.12 4.54
N ALA A 284 -6.61 -35.72 4.52
CA ALA A 284 -6.96 -36.78 3.57
C ALA A 284 -6.93 -36.29 2.11
N ALA A 285 -7.49 -35.10 1.85
CA ALA A 285 -7.52 -34.50 0.52
C ALA A 285 -6.12 -34.10 0.01
N ARG A 286 -5.24 -33.64 0.90
CA ARG A 286 -3.84 -33.37 0.57
C ARG A 286 -3.10 -34.67 0.25
N GLN A 287 -3.29 -35.72 1.05
CA GLN A 287 -2.65 -37.03 0.83
C GLN A 287 -3.13 -37.73 -0.45
N SER A 288 -4.39 -37.55 -0.83
CA SER A 288 -4.96 -38.13 -2.06
C SER A 288 -4.64 -37.32 -3.32
N GLY A 289 -4.07 -36.12 -3.19
CA GLY A 289 -3.84 -35.19 -4.29
C GLY A 289 -5.11 -34.47 -4.78
N GLU A 290 -6.21 -34.52 -4.02
CA GLU A 290 -7.46 -33.82 -4.34
C GLU A 290 -7.26 -32.30 -4.34
N LEU A 291 -6.43 -31.77 -3.43
CA LEU A 291 -6.07 -30.34 -3.37
C LEU A 291 -5.08 -29.89 -4.46
N GLY A 292 -4.58 -30.81 -5.29
CA GLY A 292 -3.58 -30.52 -6.32
C GLY A 292 -2.15 -30.44 -5.79
N GLU A 293 -1.24 -30.02 -6.66
CA GLU A 293 0.18 -29.80 -6.31
C GLU A 293 0.42 -28.32 -6.00
N ALA A 294 1.18 -28.06 -4.95
CA ALA A 294 1.68 -26.72 -4.66
C ALA A 294 3.04 -26.51 -5.33
N HIS A 295 3.28 -25.32 -5.86
CA HIS A 295 4.52 -25.00 -6.55
C HIS A 295 5.05 -23.63 -6.14
N GLU A 296 6.37 -23.49 -6.15
CA GLU A 296 7.00 -22.19 -5.91
C GLU A 296 6.89 -21.31 -7.16
N VAL A 297 6.44 -20.08 -6.95
CA VAL A 297 6.40 -19.05 -7.98
C VAL A 297 7.11 -17.79 -7.47
N ARG A 298 7.50 -16.96 -8.44
CA ARG A 298 7.95 -15.60 -8.13
C ARG A 298 6.73 -14.71 -7.93
N GLY A 299 6.55 -14.22 -6.72
CA GLY A 299 5.49 -13.30 -6.33
C GLY A 299 5.83 -11.83 -6.58
N ALA A 300 5.21 -10.96 -5.77
CA ALA A 300 5.48 -9.53 -5.84
C ALA A 300 6.93 -9.18 -5.46
N CYS A 301 7.46 -8.17 -6.13
CA CYS A 301 8.78 -7.62 -5.87
C CYS A 301 8.70 -6.18 -5.38
N MET A 302 9.75 -5.79 -4.66
CA MET A 302 9.96 -4.45 -4.16
C MET A 302 11.43 -4.03 -4.33
N LEU A 303 11.66 -2.78 -4.74
CA LEU A 303 12.99 -2.18 -4.79
C LEU A 303 13.41 -1.69 -3.41
N TYR A 304 14.57 -2.17 -2.96
CA TYR A 304 15.15 -1.82 -1.68
C TYR A 304 15.89 -0.47 -1.75
N ALA A 305 15.60 0.37 -0.76
CA ALA A 305 16.41 1.51 -0.38
C ALA A 305 16.28 1.72 1.13
N ASP A 306 17.40 1.94 1.81
CA ASP A 306 17.44 2.27 3.23
C ASP A 306 16.50 3.44 3.53
N PHE A 307 15.77 3.37 4.64
CA PHE A 307 14.78 4.37 5.05
C PHE A 307 15.32 5.82 4.99
N ARG A 308 16.56 6.05 5.42
CA ARG A 308 17.25 7.37 5.43
C ARG A 308 17.50 7.91 4.02
N ARG A 309 17.39 7.05 3.00
CA ARG A 309 17.61 7.36 1.58
C ARG A 309 16.32 7.24 0.76
N ARG A 310 15.14 7.07 1.37
CA ARG A 310 13.86 7.08 0.64
C ARG A 310 13.35 8.48 0.32
N TYR A 311 13.72 9.48 1.11
CA TYR A 311 13.19 10.84 1.05
C TYR A 311 14.31 11.91 1.02
N GLY A 312 13.94 13.16 0.71
CA GLY A 312 14.84 14.31 0.82
C GLY A 312 15.93 14.40 -0.27
N ARG A 313 16.94 15.25 -0.02
CA ARG A 313 18.01 15.58 -0.99
C ARG A 313 19.04 14.46 -1.19
N SER A 314 19.18 13.57 -0.21
CA SER A 314 20.11 12.42 -0.20
C SER A 314 19.48 11.12 -0.70
N ARG A 315 18.27 11.19 -1.29
CA ARG A 315 17.49 10.04 -1.74
C ARG A 315 18.29 9.12 -2.68
N ALA A 316 18.02 7.81 -2.67
CA ALA A 316 18.70 6.80 -3.48
C ALA A 316 18.57 7.11 -4.98
N SER A 317 19.60 6.78 -5.78
CA SER A 317 19.67 7.15 -7.21
C SER A 317 18.51 6.55 -8.03
N CYS A 318 18.16 5.29 -7.78
CA CYS A 318 17.02 4.59 -8.37
C CYS A 318 15.67 5.26 -8.09
N LEU A 319 15.59 6.08 -7.04
CA LEU A 319 14.37 6.80 -6.67
C LEU A 319 14.36 8.24 -7.23
N ARG A 320 15.49 8.75 -7.75
CA ARG A 320 15.61 10.13 -8.25
C ARG A 320 15.05 10.33 -9.66
N ARG A 321 15.13 9.30 -10.51
CA ARG A 321 14.63 9.40 -11.89
C ARG A 321 13.13 9.16 -11.87
N HIS A 322 12.35 10.19 -12.15
CA HIS A 322 10.94 10.06 -12.48
C HIS A 322 10.87 9.71 -13.97
N GLY A 323 10.46 8.49 -14.30
CA GLY A 323 10.04 8.09 -15.64
C GLY A 323 10.99 8.47 -16.77
N GLU A 324 12.15 7.80 -16.89
CA GLU A 324 12.63 7.58 -18.25
C GLU A 324 11.58 6.69 -18.93
N TRP A 325 10.74 7.32 -19.74
CA TRP A 325 9.74 6.63 -20.54
C TRP A 325 10.45 5.55 -21.37
N PRO A 326 9.84 4.38 -21.59
CA PRO A 326 10.35 3.44 -22.57
C PRO A 326 10.63 4.16 -23.89
N PRO A 327 11.71 3.84 -24.64
CA PRO A 327 12.07 4.57 -25.86
C PRO A 327 10.90 4.73 -26.84
N HIS A 328 10.04 3.73 -26.95
CA HIS A 328 8.85 3.75 -27.82
C HIS A 328 7.77 4.78 -27.41
N MET A 329 7.71 5.18 -26.13
CA MET A 329 6.81 6.25 -25.67
C MET A 329 7.45 7.65 -25.81
N GLN A 330 8.78 7.74 -25.82
CA GLN A 330 9.49 9.00 -26.06
C GLN A 330 9.29 9.50 -27.51
N GLU A 331 9.24 8.57 -28.47
CA GLU A 331 9.01 8.88 -29.89
C GLU A 331 7.58 9.40 -30.16
N GLN A 332 6.57 8.88 -29.45
CA GLN A 332 5.17 9.28 -29.63
C GLN A 332 4.83 10.65 -29.04
N MET A 333 5.58 11.13 -28.04
CA MET A 333 5.37 12.46 -27.45
C MET A 333 6.14 13.57 -28.16
N SER A 334 6.99 13.21 -29.13
CA SER A 334 7.81 14.15 -29.91
C SER A 334 7.19 14.51 -31.28
N GLN A 335 5.96 14.03 -31.55
CA GLN A 335 5.14 14.34 -32.73
C GLN A 335 3.92 15.16 -32.33
#